data_AF-A0A852YXP2-F1
#
_entry.id   AF-A0A852YXP2-F1
#
_cell.length_a   1.000
_cell.length_b   1.000
_cell.length_c   1.000
_cell.angle_alpha   90.00
_cell.angle_beta   90.00
_cell.angle_gamma   90.00
#
_symmetry.space_group_name_H-M   'P 1'
#
loop_
_entity.id
_entity.type
_entity.pdbx_description
1 polymer ?
#
loop_
_entity_poly.entity_id
_entity_poly.type
_entity_poly.pdbx_seq_one_letter_code
_entity_poly.pdbx_strand_id
1 'polypeptide(L)'
;MTLISVERMKLFSTRSPWWCIVTALGLTIGFAAMFASQVQDTAPMSVGMTQRGAQFGLIVVMVMAALAVTTEYRFGTIRATFQAMPNRVAVMLAKTSVVAVLAFLIGELAAFGSWAAGWLLTSDQALVLDTAAEWRQVAGVGLVFAGAAVFALSVGALVRQTAGAVTLVMIWVLLAESLIQLLPTIGDDIYQWLPFAAAFRFMRGGGDSMMSQPVSEMPIGPWASLVYFLAITLVLLVVALVTVRKRDA
;
A
#
# COMPACT_ATOMS: atom_id res chain seq x y z
N MET A 1 -10.34 -3.99 28.61
CA MET A 1 -10.39 -3.96 27.13
C MET A 1 -8.97 -3.94 26.58
N THR A 2 -8.64 -4.71 25.55
CA THR A 2 -7.28 -4.67 24.95
C THR A 2 -7.11 -3.41 24.09
N LEU A 3 -5.88 -2.91 23.93
CA LEU A 3 -5.60 -1.74 23.08
C LEU A 3 -6.08 -1.95 21.64
N ILE A 4 -5.95 -3.17 21.12
CA ILE A 4 -6.41 -3.57 19.78
C ILE A 4 -7.92 -3.41 19.65
N SER A 5 -8.69 -3.82 20.67
CA SER A 5 -10.15 -3.69 20.67
C SER A 5 -10.58 -2.22 20.61
N VAL A 6 -9.90 -1.34 21.36
CA VAL A 6 -10.19 0.10 21.37
C VAL A 6 -9.92 0.73 20.01
N GLU A 7 -8.76 0.45 19.43
CA GLU A 7 -8.37 1.02 18.13
C GLU A 7 -9.29 0.54 17.00
N ARG A 8 -9.70 -0.74 17.03
CA ARG A 8 -10.72 -1.26 16.09
C ARG A 8 -12.03 -0.50 16.19
N MET A 9 -12.54 -0.27 17.41
CA MET A 9 -13.80 0.46 17.60
C MET A 9 -13.71 1.90 17.12
N LYS A 10 -12.58 2.59 17.38
CA LYS A 10 -12.36 3.97 16.89
C LYS A 10 -12.36 4.06 15.37
N LEU A 11 -11.73 3.10 14.70
CA LEU A 11 -11.62 3.13 13.25
C LEU A 11 -13.00 2.92 12.62
N PHE A 12 -13.75 1.91 13.06
CA PHE A 12 -15.06 1.59 12.49
C PHE A 12 -16.24 2.41 13.02
N SER A 13 -16.04 3.27 14.03
CA SER A 13 -17.11 4.16 14.52
C SER A 13 -17.39 5.35 13.58
N THR A 14 -16.47 5.65 12.67
CA THR A 14 -16.65 6.71 11.68
C THR A 14 -17.07 6.13 10.33
N ARG A 15 -17.83 6.89 9.54
CA ARG A 15 -18.26 6.47 8.20
C ARG A 15 -17.10 6.47 7.18
N SER A 16 -16.03 7.20 7.45
CA SER A 16 -14.94 7.44 6.48
C SER A 16 -14.21 6.17 6.04
N PRO A 17 -13.82 5.23 6.93
CA PRO A 17 -13.13 4.01 6.50
C PRO A 17 -13.95 3.10 5.60
N TRP A 18 -15.27 3.06 5.78
CA TRP A 18 -16.17 2.31 4.89
C TRP A 18 -16.14 2.86 3.46
N TRP A 19 -16.17 4.19 3.31
CA TRP A 19 -16.01 4.82 2.00
C TRP A 19 -14.63 4.53 1.41
N CYS A 20 -13.56 4.60 2.21
CA CYS A 20 -12.22 4.25 1.73
C CYS A 20 -12.12 2.79 1.27
N ILE A 21 -12.71 1.83 1.99
CA ILE A 21 -12.74 0.42 1.59
C ILE A 21 -13.48 0.27 0.25
N VAL A 22 -14.69 0.82 0.14
CA VAL A 22 -15.49 0.72 -1.08
C VAL A 22 -14.79 1.37 -2.26
N THR A 23 -14.20 2.57 -2.09
CA THR A 23 -13.47 3.25 -3.15
C THR A 23 -12.20 2.50 -3.53
N ALA A 24 -11.44 1.95 -2.57
CA ALA A 24 -10.24 1.19 -2.87
C ALA A 24 -10.56 -0.09 -3.67
N LEU A 25 -11.57 -0.86 -3.24
CA LEU A 25 -12.02 -2.05 -3.95
C LEU A 25 -12.62 -1.70 -5.32
N GLY A 26 -13.48 -0.69 -5.37
CA GLY A 26 -14.14 -0.26 -6.60
C GLY A 26 -13.17 0.23 -7.67
N LEU A 27 -12.16 1.03 -7.29
CA LEU A 27 -11.13 1.49 -8.21
C LEU A 27 -10.28 0.32 -8.73
N THR A 28 -9.77 -0.52 -7.84
CA THR A 28 -8.86 -1.61 -8.22
C THR A 28 -9.54 -2.62 -9.14
N ILE A 29 -10.70 -3.11 -8.74
CA ILE A 29 -11.49 -4.08 -9.52
C ILE A 29 -12.04 -3.44 -10.79
N GLY A 30 -12.49 -2.18 -10.71
CA GLY A 30 -13.01 -1.44 -11.85
C GLY A 30 -11.96 -1.22 -12.94
N PHE A 31 -10.72 -0.87 -12.57
CA PHE A 31 -9.62 -0.78 -13.54
C PHE A 31 -9.29 -2.13 -14.15
N ALA A 32 -9.27 -3.22 -13.37
CA ALA A 32 -9.04 -4.56 -13.90
C ALA A 32 -10.11 -4.95 -14.93
N ALA A 33 -11.39 -4.67 -14.64
CA ALA A 33 -12.50 -4.90 -15.57
C ALA A 33 -12.37 -4.05 -16.84
N MET A 34 -11.98 -2.77 -16.70
CA MET A 34 -11.74 -1.87 -17.83
C MET A 34 -10.60 -2.35 -18.73
N PHE A 35 -9.52 -2.89 -18.15
CA PHE A 35 -8.43 -3.49 -18.93
C PHE A 35 -8.90 -4.77 -19.64
N ALA A 36 -9.60 -5.66 -18.92
CA ALA A 36 -10.13 -6.90 -19.49
C ALA A 36 -11.06 -6.65 -20.69
N SER A 37 -11.88 -5.59 -20.64
CA SER A 37 -12.76 -5.21 -21.77
C SER A 37 -12.04 -4.67 -23.00
N GLN A 38 -10.81 -4.15 -22.86
CA GLN A 38 -10.03 -3.64 -24.00
C GLN A 38 -9.09 -4.68 -24.62
N VAL A 39 -8.73 -5.71 -23.86
CA VAL A 39 -7.74 -6.71 -24.26
C VAL A 39 -8.31 -7.76 -25.22
N GLN A 40 -9.64 -7.96 -25.24
CA GLN A 40 -10.33 -8.95 -26.09
C GLN A 40 -9.93 -8.91 -27.58
N ASP A 41 -9.48 -7.76 -28.10
CA ASP A 41 -9.12 -7.59 -29.52
C ASP A 41 -7.61 -7.53 -29.82
N THR A 42 -6.71 -7.49 -28.82
CA THR A 42 -5.29 -7.09 -29.04
C THR A 42 -4.20 -7.95 -28.40
N ALA A 43 -4.46 -8.67 -27.31
CA ALA A 43 -3.47 -9.51 -26.61
C ALA A 43 -4.15 -10.49 -25.62
N PRO A 44 -3.46 -11.52 -25.11
CA PRO A 44 -3.96 -12.30 -23.98
C PRO A 44 -3.89 -11.51 -22.66
N MET A 45 -4.87 -11.70 -21.78
CA MET A 45 -4.94 -11.02 -20.48
C MET A 45 -4.06 -11.76 -19.46
N SER A 46 -2.92 -11.18 -19.08
CA SER A 46 -2.05 -11.78 -18.07
C SER A 46 -2.49 -11.46 -16.63
N VAL A 47 -2.10 -12.31 -15.68
CA VAL A 47 -2.32 -12.07 -14.23
C VAL A 47 -1.73 -10.72 -13.81
N GLY A 48 -0.54 -10.35 -14.29
CA GLY A 48 0.08 -9.05 -14.00
C GLY A 48 -0.76 -7.86 -14.48
N MET A 49 -1.44 -7.97 -15.63
CA MET A 49 -2.32 -6.91 -16.14
C MET A 49 -3.54 -6.68 -15.23
N THR A 50 -4.10 -7.75 -14.64
CA THR A 50 -5.22 -7.61 -13.70
C THR A 50 -4.85 -6.78 -12.46
N GLN A 51 -3.58 -6.82 -12.06
CA GLN A 51 -3.10 -6.15 -10.84
C GLN A 51 -2.64 -4.71 -11.07
N ARG A 52 -2.56 -4.22 -12.33
CA ARG A 52 -2.14 -2.83 -12.62
C ARG A 52 -3.03 -1.78 -11.95
N GLY A 53 -4.31 -2.09 -11.76
CA GLY A 53 -5.26 -1.22 -11.04
C GLY A 53 -4.97 -1.07 -9.54
N ALA A 54 -4.16 -1.96 -8.95
CA ALA A 54 -3.87 -2.00 -7.51
C ALA A 54 -3.28 -0.68 -6.98
N GLN A 55 -2.49 0.04 -7.78
CA GLN A 55 -1.89 1.32 -7.39
C GLN A 55 -2.94 2.37 -6.99
N PHE A 56 -4.11 2.40 -7.65
CA PHE A 56 -5.15 3.36 -7.32
C PHE A 56 -5.81 3.06 -5.97
N GLY A 57 -6.08 1.78 -5.68
CA GLY A 57 -6.56 1.37 -4.36
C GLY A 57 -5.53 1.58 -3.25
N LEU A 58 -4.26 1.34 -3.54
CA LEU A 58 -3.15 1.56 -2.61
C LEU A 58 -3.13 3.02 -2.14
N ILE A 59 -3.32 3.98 -3.04
CA ILE A 59 -3.37 5.41 -2.69
C ILE A 59 -4.50 5.69 -1.70
N VAL A 60 -5.71 5.17 -1.96
CA VAL A 60 -6.86 5.35 -1.06
C VAL A 60 -6.57 4.76 0.32
N VAL A 61 -5.97 3.57 0.37
CA VAL A 61 -5.60 2.90 1.62
C VAL A 61 -4.51 3.67 2.38
N MET A 62 -3.52 4.21 1.68
CA MET A 62 -2.50 5.06 2.29
C MET A 62 -3.08 6.36 2.86
N VAL A 63 -4.03 6.99 2.17
CA VAL A 63 -4.74 8.18 2.69
C VAL A 63 -5.53 7.80 3.95
N MET A 64 -6.26 6.68 3.93
CA MET A 64 -6.96 6.17 5.11
C MET A 64 -5.99 5.93 6.28
N ALA A 65 -4.83 5.35 6.03
CA ALA A 65 -3.82 5.07 7.05
C ALA A 65 -3.21 6.35 7.65
N ALA A 66 -2.93 7.36 6.82
CA ALA A 66 -2.48 8.66 7.30
C ALA A 66 -3.57 9.35 8.16
N LEU A 67 -4.83 9.31 7.71
CA LEU A 67 -5.96 9.87 8.45
C LEU A 67 -6.20 9.18 9.79
N ALA A 68 -5.97 7.87 9.90
CA ALA A 68 -6.15 7.10 11.12
C ALA A 68 -5.31 7.62 12.31
N VAL A 69 -4.24 8.39 12.03
CA VAL A 69 -3.42 9.05 13.04
C VAL A 69 -3.60 10.57 13.04
N THR A 70 -3.63 11.24 11.88
CA THR A 70 -3.68 12.72 11.84
C THR A 70 -5.01 13.28 12.31
N THR A 71 -6.10 12.54 12.19
CA THR A 71 -7.41 12.98 12.71
C THR A 71 -7.41 13.07 14.24
N GLU A 72 -6.74 12.16 14.94
CA GLU A 72 -6.62 12.22 16.40
C GLU A 72 -5.76 13.40 16.86
N TYR A 73 -4.73 13.77 16.08
CA TYR A 73 -3.97 15.00 16.32
C TYR A 73 -4.82 16.25 16.07
N ARG A 74 -5.57 16.28 14.97
CA ARG A 74 -6.43 17.42 14.60
C ARG A 74 -7.51 17.71 15.64
N PHE A 75 -8.15 16.67 16.18
CA PHE A 75 -9.22 16.80 17.17
C PHE A 75 -8.72 16.71 18.62
N GLY A 76 -7.41 16.57 18.85
CA GLY A 76 -6.81 16.52 20.19
C GLY A 76 -7.11 15.24 21.00
N THR A 77 -7.80 14.26 20.42
CA THR A 77 -8.21 13.02 21.11
C THR A 77 -7.01 12.11 21.43
N ILE A 78 -5.87 12.31 20.75
CA ILE A 78 -4.65 11.57 21.03
C ILE A 78 -4.10 11.85 22.44
N ARG A 79 -4.25 13.09 22.94
CA ARG A 79 -3.81 13.47 24.29
C ARG A 79 -4.58 12.71 25.37
N ALA A 80 -5.90 12.63 25.23
CA ALA A 80 -6.76 11.87 26.13
C ALA A 80 -6.39 10.38 26.13
N THR A 81 -6.06 9.82 24.95
CA THR A 81 -5.61 8.42 24.84
C THR A 81 -4.30 8.19 25.59
N PHE A 82 -3.32 9.10 25.47
CA PHE A 82 -2.05 8.99 26.18
C PHE A 82 -2.13 9.28 27.69
N GLN A 83 -3.12 10.05 28.14
CA GLN A 83 -3.39 10.20 29.58
C GLN A 83 -4.02 8.95 30.18
N ALA A 84 -4.93 8.30 29.45
CA ALA A 84 -5.53 7.04 29.88
C ALA A 84 -4.51 5.88 29.87
N MET A 85 -3.60 5.87 28.89
CA MET A 85 -2.60 4.81 28.70
C MET A 85 -1.18 5.42 28.60
N PRO A 86 -0.36 5.36 29.67
CA PRO A 86 0.93 6.04 29.72
C PRO A 86 1.96 5.47 28.73
N ASN A 87 1.78 4.22 28.28
CA ASN A 87 2.65 3.62 27.26
C ASN A 87 2.24 4.07 25.85
N ARG A 88 2.71 5.25 25.44
CA ARG A 88 2.45 5.85 24.11
C ARG A 88 2.87 4.95 22.95
N VAL A 89 3.96 4.18 23.11
CA VAL A 89 4.47 3.26 22.07
C VAL A 89 3.51 2.09 21.87
N ALA A 90 2.99 1.50 22.95
CA ALA A 90 2.03 0.40 22.86
C ALA A 90 0.73 0.83 22.15
N VAL A 91 0.24 2.05 22.41
CA VAL A 91 -0.94 2.61 21.72
C VAL A 91 -0.68 2.74 20.21
N MET A 92 0.47 3.32 19.83
CA MET A 92 0.83 3.48 18.43
C MET A 92 1.04 2.14 17.71
N LEU A 93 1.65 1.15 18.37
CA LEU A 93 1.79 -0.20 17.82
C LEU A 93 0.43 -0.88 17.63
N ALA A 94 -0.48 -0.77 18.61
CA ALA A 94 -1.83 -1.31 18.48
C ALA A 94 -2.57 -0.67 17.28
N LYS A 95 -2.54 0.66 17.16
CA LYS A 95 -3.13 1.38 16.02
C LYS A 95 -2.52 0.94 14.69
N THR A 96 -1.19 0.89 14.62
CA THR A 96 -0.46 0.45 13.43
C THR A 96 -0.85 -0.97 13.03
N SER A 97 -0.96 -1.89 14.00
CA SER A 97 -1.35 -3.28 13.73
C SER A 97 -2.77 -3.39 13.17
N VAL A 98 -3.75 -2.66 13.73
CA VAL A 98 -5.14 -2.64 13.24
C VAL A 98 -5.21 -2.08 11.82
N VAL A 99 -4.51 -0.98 11.55
CA VAL A 99 -4.48 -0.35 10.21
C VAL A 99 -3.77 -1.25 9.19
N ALA A 100 -2.66 -1.88 9.57
CA ALA A 100 -1.91 -2.79 8.70
C ALA A 100 -2.72 -4.05 8.35
N VAL A 101 -3.39 -4.67 9.33
CA VAL A 101 -4.26 -5.83 9.10
C VAL A 101 -5.44 -5.45 8.21
N LEU A 102 -6.06 -4.29 8.44
CA LEU A 102 -7.16 -3.83 7.58
C LEU A 102 -6.68 -3.59 6.15
N ALA A 103 -5.53 -2.92 5.97
CA ALA A 103 -4.94 -2.69 4.66
C ALA A 103 -4.58 -3.99 3.94
N PHE A 104 -4.04 -4.97 4.66
CA PHE A 104 -3.79 -6.32 4.14
C PHE A 104 -5.08 -6.94 3.59
N LEU A 105 -6.16 -6.95 4.39
CA LEU A 105 -7.44 -7.52 3.97
C LEU A 105 -8.04 -6.80 2.75
N ILE A 106 -7.94 -5.46 2.71
CA ILE A 106 -8.40 -4.68 1.55
C ILE A 106 -7.57 -5.03 0.31
N GLY A 107 -6.25 -5.14 0.45
CA GLY A 107 -5.36 -5.48 -0.65
C GLY A 107 -5.61 -6.88 -1.20
N GLU A 108 -5.82 -7.89 -0.34
CA GLU A 108 -6.18 -9.24 -0.76
C GLU A 108 -7.54 -9.27 -1.48
N LEU A 109 -8.57 -8.63 -0.90
CA LEU A 109 -9.89 -8.55 -1.53
C LEU A 109 -9.84 -7.82 -2.87
N ALA A 110 -9.04 -6.74 -2.97
CA ALA A 110 -8.81 -6.03 -4.21
C ALA A 110 -8.13 -6.93 -5.25
N ALA A 111 -7.06 -7.64 -4.86
CA ALA A 111 -6.26 -8.44 -5.78
C ALA A 111 -7.02 -9.65 -6.34
N PHE A 112 -7.67 -10.41 -5.46
CA PHE A 112 -8.52 -11.54 -5.86
C PHE A 112 -9.77 -11.06 -6.59
N GLY A 113 -10.35 -9.92 -6.19
CA GLY A 113 -11.47 -9.31 -6.90
C GLY A 113 -11.10 -8.89 -8.33
N SER A 114 -9.92 -8.28 -8.51
CA SER A 114 -9.39 -7.89 -9.81
C SER A 114 -9.07 -9.09 -10.70
N TRP A 115 -8.45 -10.13 -10.12
CA TRP A 115 -8.19 -11.38 -10.83
C TRP A 115 -9.50 -12.07 -11.26
N ALA A 116 -10.46 -12.18 -10.35
CA ALA A 116 -11.77 -12.78 -10.64
C ALA A 116 -12.54 -11.98 -11.70
N ALA A 117 -12.49 -10.64 -11.66
CA ALA A 117 -13.10 -9.79 -12.68
C ALA A 117 -12.47 -10.04 -14.06
N GLY A 118 -11.14 -10.13 -14.14
CA GLY A 118 -10.43 -10.49 -15.38
C GLY A 118 -10.84 -11.88 -15.90
N TRP A 119 -10.88 -12.87 -15.00
CA TRP A 119 -11.27 -14.24 -15.33
C TRP A 119 -12.70 -14.30 -15.89
N LEU A 120 -13.65 -13.64 -15.24
CA LEU A 120 -15.06 -13.65 -15.64
C LEU A 120 -15.31 -12.93 -16.97
N LEU A 121 -14.52 -11.90 -17.29
CA LEU A 121 -14.72 -11.08 -18.49
C LEU A 121 -14.02 -11.62 -19.74
N THR A 122 -12.88 -12.29 -19.58
CA THR A 122 -12.10 -12.79 -20.72
C THR A 122 -12.10 -14.32 -20.80
N SER A 123 -12.22 -15.03 -19.67
CA SER A 123 -12.06 -16.50 -19.59
C SER A 123 -10.76 -17.02 -20.23
N ASP A 124 -9.71 -16.21 -20.17
CA ASP A 124 -8.41 -16.50 -20.77
C ASP A 124 -7.63 -17.53 -19.94
N GLN A 125 -7.03 -18.52 -20.61
CA GLN A 125 -6.16 -19.51 -19.94
C GLN A 125 -4.91 -18.86 -19.34
N ALA A 126 -4.49 -17.69 -19.84
CA ALA A 126 -3.37 -16.93 -19.29
C ALA A 126 -3.60 -16.39 -17.85
N LEU A 127 -4.80 -16.57 -17.30
CA LEU A 127 -5.16 -16.17 -15.94
C LEU A 127 -5.14 -17.32 -14.92
N VAL A 128 -4.82 -18.56 -15.34
CA VAL A 128 -4.70 -19.68 -14.42
C VAL A 128 -3.51 -19.44 -13.49
N LEU A 129 -3.69 -19.70 -12.19
CA LEU A 129 -2.65 -19.53 -11.16
C LEU A 129 -1.91 -20.85 -10.93
N ASP A 130 -1.00 -21.21 -11.83
CA ASP A 130 -0.24 -22.47 -11.78
C ASP A 130 1.16 -22.29 -11.18
N THR A 131 1.74 -21.10 -11.32
CA THR A 131 3.11 -20.82 -10.88
C THR A 131 3.15 -20.05 -9.57
N ALA A 132 4.21 -20.28 -8.79
CA ALA A 132 4.47 -19.51 -7.57
C ALA A 132 4.62 -18.00 -7.86
N ALA A 133 5.00 -17.62 -9.09
CA ALA A 133 5.09 -16.24 -9.50
C ALA A 133 3.70 -15.59 -9.63
N GLU A 134 2.73 -16.26 -10.24
CA GLU A 134 1.35 -15.77 -10.38
C GLU A 134 0.66 -15.65 -9.01
N TRP A 135 0.83 -16.65 -8.15
CA TRP A 135 0.34 -16.56 -6.76
C TRP A 135 0.94 -15.38 -6.01
N ARG A 136 2.24 -15.11 -6.21
CA ARG A 136 2.90 -13.93 -5.63
C ARG A 136 2.33 -12.63 -6.19
N GLN A 137 2.00 -12.55 -7.48
CA GLN A 137 1.43 -11.34 -8.06
C GLN A 137 0.08 -10.98 -7.46
N VAL A 138 -0.74 -11.97 -7.11
CA VAL A 138 -2.07 -11.75 -6.52
C VAL A 138 -1.99 -11.62 -4.99
N ALA A 139 -1.54 -12.67 -4.30
CA ALA A 139 -1.47 -12.70 -2.83
C ALA A 139 -0.35 -11.82 -2.25
N GLY A 140 0.54 -11.29 -3.09
CA GLY A 140 1.55 -10.33 -2.68
C GLY A 140 1.01 -8.92 -2.51
N VAL A 141 -0.14 -8.61 -3.12
CA VAL A 141 -0.73 -7.25 -3.09
C VAL A 141 -1.13 -6.85 -1.68
N GLY A 142 -1.73 -7.76 -0.89
CA GLY A 142 -2.08 -7.48 0.49
C GLY A 142 -0.86 -7.12 1.35
N LEU A 143 0.26 -7.81 1.15
CA LEU A 143 1.52 -7.51 1.87
C LEU A 143 2.04 -6.11 1.53
N VAL A 144 1.99 -5.71 0.26
CA VAL A 144 2.39 -4.36 -0.16
C VAL A 144 1.44 -3.31 0.40
N PHE A 145 0.12 -3.56 0.41
CA PHE A 145 -0.87 -2.66 0.99
C PHE A 145 -0.65 -2.46 2.49
N ALA A 146 -0.36 -3.54 3.23
CA ALA A 146 -0.01 -3.45 4.65
C ALA A 146 1.23 -2.59 4.89
N GLY A 147 2.32 -2.85 4.15
CA GLY A 147 3.55 -2.05 4.26
C GLY A 147 3.35 -0.58 3.89
N ALA A 148 2.58 -0.31 2.84
CA ALA A 148 2.25 1.04 2.41
C ALA A 148 1.39 1.79 3.44
N ALA A 149 0.43 1.10 4.07
CA ALA A 149 -0.37 1.66 5.15
C ALA A 149 0.47 2.01 6.37
N VAL A 150 1.40 1.14 6.78
CA VAL A 150 2.35 1.43 7.86
C VAL A 150 3.25 2.62 7.50
N PHE A 151 3.72 2.69 6.25
CA PHE A 151 4.52 3.82 5.76
C PHE A 151 3.73 5.14 5.90
N ALA A 152 2.51 5.19 5.35
CA ALA A 152 1.67 6.37 5.38
C ALA A 152 1.25 6.79 6.80
N LEU A 153 0.95 5.81 7.67
CA LEU A 153 0.69 6.06 9.09
C LEU A 153 1.92 6.64 9.80
N SER A 154 3.11 6.13 9.50
CA SER A 154 4.36 6.63 10.09
C SER A 154 4.64 8.07 9.67
N VAL A 155 4.44 8.40 8.38
CA VAL A 155 4.48 9.78 7.89
C VAL A 155 3.44 10.65 8.61
N GLY A 156 2.19 10.18 8.72
CA GLY A 156 1.13 10.90 9.43
C GLY A 156 1.47 11.19 10.89
N ALA A 157 2.10 10.24 11.59
CA ALA A 157 2.55 10.40 12.97
C ALA A 157 3.69 11.42 13.12
N LEU A 158 4.58 11.52 12.13
CA LEU A 158 5.69 12.48 12.10
C LEU A 158 5.24 13.90 11.76
N VAL A 159 4.35 14.04 10.77
CA VAL A 159 3.87 15.33 10.26
C VAL A 159 2.78 15.93 11.15
N ARG A 160 1.90 15.12 11.75
CA ARG A 160 0.79 15.51 12.65
C ARG A 160 -0.28 16.43 12.04
N GLN A 161 -0.12 16.86 10.80
CA GLN A 161 -1.11 17.63 10.04
C GLN A 161 -1.68 16.80 8.90
N THR A 162 -3.01 16.73 8.81
CA THR A 162 -3.69 15.93 7.79
C THR A 162 -3.32 16.33 6.36
N ALA A 163 -3.41 17.62 6.03
CA ALA A 163 -3.13 18.10 4.69
C ALA A 163 -1.66 17.82 4.29
N GLY A 164 -0.71 18.14 5.17
CA GLY A 164 0.71 17.89 4.90
C GLY A 164 1.05 16.41 4.77
N ALA A 165 0.49 15.55 5.63
CA ALA A 165 0.76 14.11 5.59
C ALA A 165 0.22 13.46 4.31
N VAL A 166 -1.04 13.74 3.96
CA VAL A 166 -1.67 13.18 2.76
C VAL A 166 -0.94 13.66 1.50
N THR A 167 -0.66 14.96 1.40
CA THR A 167 0.07 15.52 0.26
C THR A 167 1.46 14.90 0.11
N LEU A 168 2.21 14.74 1.21
CA LEU A 168 3.55 14.15 1.16
C LEU A 168 3.51 12.70 0.67
N VAL A 169 2.60 11.88 1.23
CA VAL A 169 2.47 10.47 0.83
C VAL A 169 2.05 10.35 -0.64
N MET A 170 1.12 11.17 -1.10
CA MET A 170 0.68 11.15 -2.50
C MET A 170 1.78 11.60 -3.45
N ILE A 171 2.46 12.71 -3.16
CA ILE A 171 3.59 13.20 -3.97
C ILE A 171 4.68 12.13 -4.02
N TRP A 172 4.98 11.48 -2.89
CA TRP A 172 6.01 10.44 -2.86
C TRP A 172 5.72 9.29 -3.83
N VAL A 173 4.55 8.68 -3.70
CA VAL A 173 4.20 7.46 -4.45
C VAL A 173 3.82 7.73 -5.90
N LEU A 174 3.22 8.88 -6.21
CA LEU A 174 2.80 9.21 -7.58
C LEU A 174 3.89 9.89 -8.39
N LEU A 175 4.67 10.76 -7.76
CA LEU A 175 5.55 11.69 -8.43
C LEU A 175 7.01 11.45 -8.07
N ALA A 176 7.38 11.52 -6.80
CA ALA A 176 8.78 11.60 -6.39
C ALA A 176 9.61 10.45 -6.95
N GLU A 177 9.14 9.20 -6.82
CA GLU A 177 9.90 8.06 -7.34
C GLU A 177 9.95 8.04 -8.88
N SER A 178 8.83 8.29 -9.55
CA SER A 178 8.77 8.34 -11.02
C SER A 178 9.64 9.46 -11.62
N LEU A 179 9.72 10.59 -10.94
CA LEU A 179 10.50 11.76 -11.38
C LEU A 179 12.00 11.53 -11.22
N ILE A 180 12.42 10.78 -10.18
CA ILE A 180 13.81 10.36 -10.02
C ILE A 180 14.25 9.47 -11.19
N GLN A 181 13.39 8.59 -11.67
CA GLN A 181 13.68 7.74 -12.82
C GLN A 181 13.98 8.54 -14.10
N LEU A 182 13.40 9.73 -14.27
CA LEU A 182 13.60 10.58 -15.46
C LEU A 182 14.94 11.33 -15.46
N LEU A 183 15.71 11.28 -14.36
CA LEU A 183 17.00 11.96 -14.28
C LEU A 183 18.04 11.25 -15.17
N PRO A 184 18.67 11.96 -16.14
CA PRO A 184 19.67 11.34 -16.99
C PRO A 184 20.89 10.92 -16.16
N THR A 185 21.47 9.76 -16.50
CA THR A 185 22.71 9.18 -15.94
C THR A 185 22.59 8.48 -14.58
N ILE A 186 21.85 9.03 -13.60
CA ILE A 186 21.81 8.50 -12.22
C ILE A 186 20.40 8.04 -11.81
N GLY A 187 19.37 8.38 -12.59
CA GLY A 187 17.97 8.11 -12.27
C GLY A 187 17.67 6.63 -12.06
N ASP A 188 18.10 5.78 -12.99
CA ASP A 188 17.87 4.33 -12.91
C ASP A 188 18.58 3.68 -11.73
N ASP A 189 19.81 4.13 -11.44
CA ASP A 189 20.62 3.62 -10.34
C ASP A 189 20.02 3.94 -8.98
N ILE A 190 19.32 5.07 -8.84
CA ILE A 190 18.64 5.46 -7.59
C ILE A 190 17.25 4.83 -7.54
N TYR A 191 16.49 4.89 -8.65
CA TYR A 191 15.11 4.43 -8.73
C TYR A 191 14.95 2.99 -8.25
N GLN A 192 15.92 2.13 -8.59
CA GLN A 192 15.91 0.74 -8.16
C GLN A 192 15.87 0.56 -6.63
N TRP A 193 16.47 1.48 -5.86
CA TRP A 193 16.54 1.43 -4.40
C TRP A 193 15.39 2.16 -3.71
N LEU A 194 14.45 2.73 -4.46
CA LEU A 194 13.30 3.41 -3.89
C LEU A 194 12.27 2.40 -3.34
N PRO A 195 11.62 2.72 -2.21
CA PRO A 195 10.79 1.76 -1.49
C PRO A 195 9.59 1.29 -2.30
N PHE A 196 8.85 2.19 -2.96
CA PHE A 196 7.67 1.77 -3.72
C PHE A 196 8.07 1.12 -5.05
N ALA A 197 9.16 1.53 -5.68
CA ALA A 197 9.75 0.81 -6.80
C ALA A 197 10.05 -0.66 -6.43
N ALA A 198 10.69 -0.91 -5.28
CA ALA A 198 10.93 -2.26 -4.76
C ALA A 198 9.61 -3.02 -4.47
N ALA A 199 8.61 -2.37 -3.89
CA ALA A 199 7.31 -2.96 -3.63
C ALA A 199 6.57 -3.37 -4.92
N PHE A 200 6.54 -2.49 -5.92
CA PHE A 200 5.90 -2.76 -7.21
C PHE A 200 6.64 -3.85 -8.00
N ARG A 201 7.97 -3.93 -7.88
CA ARG A 201 8.76 -5.02 -8.47
C ARG A 201 8.38 -6.40 -7.93
N PHE A 202 8.14 -6.52 -6.62
CA PHE A 202 7.68 -7.78 -6.02
C PHE A 202 6.37 -8.29 -6.63
N MET A 203 5.45 -7.36 -6.95
CA MET A 203 4.15 -7.67 -7.57
C MET A 203 4.21 -7.87 -9.09
N ARG A 204 5.35 -7.61 -9.75
CA ARG A 204 5.54 -7.92 -11.18
C ARG A 204 5.88 -9.40 -11.37
N GLY A 205 5.48 -9.94 -12.52
CA GLY A 205 5.74 -11.31 -12.95
C GLY A 205 6.90 -11.33 -13.93
N GLY A 206 7.67 -12.41 -13.95
CA GLY A 206 8.84 -12.55 -14.83
C GLY A 206 8.54 -12.67 -16.32
N GLY A 207 7.30 -12.39 -16.75
CA GLY A 207 6.83 -12.52 -18.13
C GLY A 207 6.10 -11.29 -18.67
N ASP A 208 6.20 -10.12 -18.02
CA ASP A 208 5.57 -8.89 -18.52
C ASP A 208 6.31 -8.35 -19.76
N SER A 209 5.97 -8.95 -20.90
CA SER A 209 5.87 -8.44 -22.29
C SER A 209 6.71 -7.23 -22.73
N MET A 210 7.14 -7.31 -23.99
CA MET A 210 8.00 -6.44 -24.82
C MET A 210 7.76 -4.91 -24.80
N MET A 211 6.83 -4.40 -23.99
CA MET A 211 6.52 -2.98 -23.79
C MET A 211 6.93 -2.43 -22.43
N SER A 212 7.39 -3.28 -21.51
CA SER A 212 8.03 -2.82 -20.28
C SER A 212 9.52 -2.60 -20.56
N GLN A 213 9.98 -1.35 -20.48
CA GLN A 213 11.42 -1.08 -20.52
C GLN A 213 12.12 -1.97 -19.49
N PRO A 214 13.33 -2.49 -19.77
CA PRO A 214 14.10 -3.27 -18.81
C PRO A 214 14.46 -2.33 -17.67
N VAL A 215 13.58 -2.23 -16.68
CA VAL A 215 13.87 -1.48 -15.46
C VAL A 215 14.92 -2.33 -14.76
N SER A 216 16.18 -1.93 -14.96
CA SER A 216 17.37 -2.28 -14.18
C SER A 216 17.08 -3.41 -13.19
N GLU A 217 17.35 -4.63 -13.65
CA GLU A 217 17.30 -5.83 -12.84
C GLU A 217 18.15 -5.57 -11.61
N MET A 218 17.49 -5.29 -10.50
CA MET A 218 18.15 -5.43 -9.23
C MET A 218 18.60 -6.89 -9.16
N PRO A 219 19.86 -7.19 -8.79
CA PRO A 219 20.33 -8.58 -8.66
C PRO A 219 19.60 -9.39 -7.57
N ILE A 220 18.64 -8.77 -6.87
CA ILE A 220 17.95 -9.33 -5.73
C ILE A 220 16.57 -9.88 -6.15
N GLY A 221 16.28 -11.11 -5.72
CA GLY A 221 15.03 -11.78 -6.07
C GLY A 221 13.78 -11.05 -5.54
N PRO A 222 12.57 -11.35 -6.06
CA PRO A 222 11.35 -10.62 -5.73
C PRO A 222 11.04 -10.55 -4.23
N TRP A 223 11.28 -11.64 -3.50
CA TRP A 223 11.11 -11.68 -2.04
C TRP A 223 12.08 -10.75 -1.31
N ALA A 224 13.30 -10.58 -1.82
CA ALA A 224 14.26 -9.64 -1.25
C ALA A 224 13.79 -8.19 -1.46
N SER A 225 13.14 -7.87 -2.60
CA SER A 225 12.52 -6.56 -2.82
C SER A 225 11.41 -6.26 -1.82
N LEU A 226 10.56 -7.25 -1.51
CA LEU A 226 9.54 -7.11 -0.46
C LEU A 226 10.17 -6.87 0.92
N VAL A 227 11.16 -7.68 1.29
CA VAL A 227 11.85 -7.54 2.58
C VAL A 227 12.51 -6.17 2.70
N TYR A 228 13.15 -5.70 1.63
CA TYR A 228 13.75 -4.37 1.58
C TYR A 228 12.72 -3.25 1.80
N PHE A 229 11.59 -3.31 1.09
CA PHE A 229 10.48 -2.37 1.30
C PHE A 229 9.97 -2.38 2.75
N LEU A 230 9.69 -3.57 3.29
CA LEU A 230 9.22 -3.71 4.66
C LEU A 230 10.26 -3.23 5.68
N ALA A 231 11.55 -3.42 5.42
CA ALA A 231 12.62 -2.92 6.26
C ALA A 231 12.64 -1.38 6.30
N ILE A 232 12.53 -0.71 5.14
CA ILE A 232 12.42 0.76 5.08
C ILE A 232 11.19 1.25 5.86
N THR A 233 10.04 0.62 5.63
CA THR A 233 8.80 0.96 6.34
C THR A 233 8.95 0.75 7.85
N LEU A 234 9.61 -0.32 8.29
CA LEU A 234 9.87 -0.58 9.71
C LEU A 234 10.80 0.48 10.32
N VAL A 235 11.86 0.88 9.60
CA VAL A 235 12.75 1.96 10.04
C VAL A 235 11.97 3.26 10.21
N LEU A 236 11.11 3.61 9.25
CA LEU A 236 10.26 4.79 9.33
C LEU A 236 9.29 4.74 10.51
N LEU A 237 8.69 3.56 10.77
CA LEU A 237 7.84 3.34 11.93
C LEU A 237 8.61 3.51 13.24
N VAL A 238 9.82 2.96 13.36
CA VAL A 238 10.68 3.13 14.54
C VAL A 238 10.99 4.61 14.77
N VAL A 239 11.34 5.36 13.72
CA VAL A 239 11.56 6.81 13.80
C VAL A 239 10.30 7.53 14.29
N ALA A 240 9.12 7.16 13.77
CA ALA A 240 7.84 7.71 14.21
C ALA A 240 7.58 7.40 15.70
N LEU A 241 7.77 6.16 16.14
CA LEU A 241 7.57 5.73 17.53
C LEU A 241 8.50 6.45 18.52
N VAL A 242 9.79 6.56 18.18
CA VAL A 242 10.77 7.30 18.98
C VAL A 242 10.38 8.78 19.08
N THR A 243 9.93 9.36 17.97
CA THR A 243 9.49 10.76 17.91
C THR A 243 8.24 11.00 18.76
N VAL A 244 7.24 10.10 18.70
CA VAL A 244 6.01 10.18 19.52
C VAL A 244 6.31 10.02 21.01
N ARG A 245 7.32 9.21 21.37
CA ARG A 245 7.76 9.06 22.76
C ARG A 245 8.42 10.34 23.30
N LYS A 246 9.24 11.01 22.48
CA LYS A 246 10.02 12.18 22.90
C LYS A 246 9.24 13.50 22.81
N ARG A 247 8.36 13.64 21.83
CA ARG A 247 7.56 14.85 21.65
C ARG A 247 6.37 14.81 22.59
N ASP A 248 6.21 15.84 23.40
CA ASP A 248 4.97 16.06 24.13
C ASP A 248 3.79 16.18 23.16
N ALA A 249 2.66 15.59 23.57
CA ALA A 249 1.42 15.57 22.81
C ALA A 249 0.58 16.78 23.18
#